data_AF-A0A842WRE3-F1
#
_entry.id   AF-A0A842WRE3-F1
#
_cell.length_a   1.000
_cell.length_b   1.000
_cell.length_c   1.000
_cell.angle_alpha   90.00
_cell.angle_beta   90.00
_cell.angle_gamma   90.00
#
_symmetry.space_group_name_H-M   'P 1'
#
loop_
_entity.id
_entity.type
_entity.pdbx_description
1 polymer ?
#
loop_
_entity_poly.entity_id
_entity_poly.type
_entity_poly.pdbx_seq_one_letter_code
_entity_poly.pdbx_strand_id
1 'polypeptide(L)'
;MKTSCLRVIRNQSDNWEYSRPYANASTGKLYESASNQSLQLSLREVVLYELALRQDERVMDICEKLFDSADIDEWLLGLRILSVIGTEPAMDRLVQIYTDADVHGRKLALDIIASSVSADFAQPFSIMVREFIGSESIDVSTWTSVAIATLYHVCKRKGINVEFLGDPNFRPSITGFEVSSTKEQSTDRLKKTRLVAISKEN
;
A
#
# COMPACT_ATOMS: atom_id res chain seq x y z
N MET A 1 25.20 -4.63 23.76
CA MET A 1 24.34 -5.30 22.75
C MET A 1 23.64 -4.21 21.95
N LYS A 2 23.75 -4.19 20.62
CA LYS A 2 22.95 -3.27 19.79
C LYS A 2 21.50 -3.78 19.79
N THR A 3 20.58 -3.00 20.34
CA THR A 3 19.15 -3.27 20.24
C THR A 3 18.72 -3.02 18.79
N SER A 4 18.14 -4.02 18.13
CA SER A 4 17.60 -3.87 16.77
C SER A 4 16.37 -2.96 16.82
N CYS A 5 16.38 -1.88 16.02
CA CYS A 5 15.32 -0.90 15.93
C CYS A 5 14.86 -0.78 14.47
N LEU A 6 13.54 -0.78 14.26
CA LEU A 6 12.93 -0.51 12.96
C LEU A 6 12.27 0.87 12.98
N ARG A 7 12.65 1.73 12.04
CA ARG A 7 12.02 3.03 11.84
C ARG A 7 10.86 2.92 10.86
N VAL A 8 9.70 3.39 11.27
CA VAL A 8 8.46 3.36 10.48
C VAL A 8 8.13 4.79 10.07
N ILE A 9 8.19 5.09 8.77
CA ILE A 9 7.96 6.44 8.24
C ILE A 9 6.50 6.53 7.77
N ARG A 10 5.76 7.56 8.22
CA ARG A 10 4.39 7.84 7.74
C ARG A 10 4.22 9.31 7.39
N ASN A 11 4.05 9.58 6.11
CA ASN A 11 3.67 10.86 5.53
C ASN A 11 2.15 10.93 5.34
N GLN A 12 1.60 12.15 5.20
CA GLN A 12 0.20 12.31 4.77
C GLN A 12 0.06 11.71 3.36
N SER A 13 -0.79 10.68 3.23
CA SER A 13 -1.12 10.14 1.91
C SER A 13 -2.10 11.07 1.22
N ASP A 14 -1.82 11.39 -0.04
CA ASP A 14 -2.84 11.92 -0.94
C ASP A 14 -3.86 10.82 -1.14
N ASN A 15 -4.93 10.82 -0.35
CA ASN A 15 -6.06 9.94 -0.58
C ASN A 15 -6.65 10.34 -1.94
N TRP A 16 -6.35 9.57 -2.97
CA TRP A 16 -7.04 9.66 -4.25
C TRP A 16 -8.48 9.17 -4.08
N GLU A 17 -9.34 10.01 -3.51
CA GLU A 17 -10.79 9.90 -3.72
C GLU A 17 -11.06 10.21 -5.19
N TYR A 18 -10.87 9.20 -6.05
CA TYR A 18 -11.27 9.30 -7.45
C TYR A 18 -12.78 9.50 -7.49
N SER A 19 -13.21 10.67 -7.97
CA SER A 19 -14.58 10.84 -8.46
C SER A 19 -14.84 9.70 -9.45
N ARG A 20 -15.91 8.92 -9.27
CA ARG A 20 -16.22 7.75 -10.14
C ARG A 20 -16.77 8.26 -11.47
N PRO A 21 -15.94 8.52 -12.49
CA PRO A 21 -16.38 9.27 -13.68
C PRO A 21 -17.26 8.38 -14.57
N TYR A 22 -17.18 7.07 -14.35
CA TYR A 22 -17.76 6.04 -15.19
C TYR A 22 -18.90 5.29 -14.53
N ALA A 23 -19.41 5.74 -13.37
CA ALA A 23 -20.47 5.04 -12.62
C ALA A 23 -21.69 4.63 -13.48
N ASN A 24 -22.03 5.44 -14.50
CA ASN A 24 -23.16 5.17 -15.41
C ASN A 24 -22.76 4.48 -16.73
N ALA A 25 -21.47 4.22 -16.97
CA ALA A 25 -20.98 3.57 -18.18
C ALA A 25 -21.31 2.08 -18.17
N SER A 26 -21.59 1.52 -19.34
CA SER A 26 -21.83 0.08 -19.51
C SER A 26 -20.57 -0.73 -19.20
N THR A 27 -20.70 -1.72 -18.32
CA THR A 27 -19.62 -2.64 -17.93
C THR A 27 -18.98 -3.35 -19.13
N GLY A 28 -19.75 -3.69 -20.16
CA GLY A 28 -19.21 -4.29 -21.39
C GLY A 28 -18.23 -3.37 -22.12
N LYS A 29 -18.59 -2.09 -22.31
CA LYS A 29 -17.72 -1.10 -22.97
C LYS A 29 -16.48 -0.77 -22.15
N LEU A 30 -16.61 -0.75 -20.82
CA LEU A 30 -15.48 -0.60 -19.93
C LEU A 30 -14.52 -1.78 -20.09
N TYR A 31 -15.03 -3.02 -20.12
CA TYR A 31 -14.19 -4.21 -20.34
C TYR A 31 -13.47 -4.20 -21.69
N GLU A 32 -14.16 -3.82 -22.77
CA GLU A 32 -13.54 -3.65 -24.10
C GLU A 32 -12.40 -2.62 -24.06
N SER A 33 -12.60 -1.50 -23.36
CA SER A 33 -11.59 -0.44 -23.23
C SER A 33 -10.40 -0.89 -22.38
N ALA A 34 -10.64 -1.59 -21.27
CA ALA A 34 -9.61 -2.15 -20.40
C ALA A 34 -8.73 -3.20 -21.10
N SER A 35 -9.37 -4.01 -21.96
CA SER A 35 -8.72 -5.06 -22.76
C SER A 35 -7.98 -4.53 -23.98
N ASN A 36 -8.17 -3.26 -24.34
CA ASN A 36 -7.56 -2.67 -25.52
C ASN A 36 -6.08 -2.31 -25.26
N GLN A 37 -5.16 -3.16 -25.72
CA GLN A 37 -3.72 -2.94 -25.60
C GLN A 37 -3.18 -1.74 -26.39
N SER A 38 -3.94 -1.20 -27.35
CA SER A 38 -3.54 0.04 -28.06
C SER A 38 -3.81 1.31 -27.25
N LEU A 39 -4.53 1.20 -26.14
CA LEU A 39 -4.85 2.33 -25.27
C LEU A 39 -3.70 2.58 -24.28
N GLN A 40 -3.44 3.85 -23.96
CA GLN A 40 -2.45 4.20 -22.94
C GLN A 40 -2.78 3.56 -21.60
N LEU A 41 -1.74 3.10 -20.89
CA LEU A 41 -1.89 2.36 -19.64
C LEU A 41 -2.67 3.15 -18.58
N SER A 42 -2.43 4.46 -18.47
CA SER A 42 -3.14 5.35 -17.54
C SER A 42 -4.66 5.40 -17.79
N LEU A 43 -5.10 5.34 -19.05
CA LEU A 43 -6.53 5.29 -19.38
C LEU A 43 -7.12 3.90 -19.07
N ARG A 44 -6.34 2.84 -19.30
CA ARG A 44 -6.72 1.47 -18.92
C ARG A 44 -6.85 1.33 -17.40
N GLU A 45 -5.94 1.93 -16.64
CA GLU A 45 -5.96 1.92 -15.16
C GLU A 45 -7.28 2.46 -14.60
N VAL A 46 -7.74 3.63 -15.05
CA VAL A 46 -8.99 4.23 -14.55
C VAL A 46 -10.20 3.32 -14.84
N VAL A 47 -10.23 2.70 -16.02
CA VAL A 47 -11.32 1.80 -16.42
C VAL A 47 -11.28 0.48 -15.64
N LEU A 48 -10.08 -0.10 -15.48
CA LEU A 48 -9.86 -1.31 -14.69
C LEU A 48 -10.24 -1.10 -13.23
N TYR A 49 -9.90 0.04 -12.67
CA TYR A 49 -10.24 0.40 -11.30
C TYR A 49 -11.75 0.44 -11.09
N GLU A 50 -12.50 1.07 -12.01
CA GLU A 50 -13.96 1.08 -11.96
C GLU A 50 -14.55 -0.33 -12.08
N LEU A 51 -14.00 -1.18 -12.97
CA LEU A 51 -14.45 -2.57 -13.10
C LEU A 51 -14.16 -3.40 -11.83
N ALA A 52 -13.00 -3.21 -11.21
CA ALA A 52 -12.63 -3.85 -9.95
C ALA A 52 -13.56 -3.43 -8.81
N LEU A 53 -13.89 -2.14 -8.71
CA LEU A 53 -14.88 -1.64 -7.75
C LEU A 53 -16.29 -2.22 -7.96
N ARG A 54 -16.63 -2.60 -9.19
CA ARG A 54 -17.88 -3.29 -9.54
C ARG A 54 -17.83 -4.79 -9.32
N GLN A 55 -16.67 -5.33 -8.90
CA GLN A 55 -16.45 -6.76 -8.74
C GLN A 55 -16.72 -7.54 -10.04
N ASP A 56 -16.34 -6.97 -11.19
CA ASP A 56 -16.43 -7.70 -12.46
C ASP A 56 -15.35 -8.80 -12.51
N GLU A 57 -15.79 -10.06 -12.45
CA GLU A 57 -14.90 -11.23 -12.39
C GLU A 57 -13.92 -11.31 -13.57
N ARG A 58 -14.28 -10.76 -14.74
CA ARG A 58 -13.44 -10.78 -15.94
C ARG A 58 -12.19 -9.91 -15.81
N VAL A 59 -12.12 -9.05 -14.79
CA VAL A 59 -10.94 -8.25 -14.49
C VAL A 59 -9.77 -9.15 -14.11
N MET A 60 -10.02 -10.30 -13.48
CA MET A 60 -8.99 -11.28 -13.15
C MET A 60 -8.23 -11.74 -14.40
N ASP A 61 -8.95 -12.03 -15.49
CA ASP A 61 -8.33 -12.44 -16.77
C ASP A 61 -7.44 -11.34 -17.37
N ILE A 62 -7.77 -10.07 -17.13
CA ILE A 62 -6.93 -8.95 -17.56
C ILE A 62 -5.69 -8.85 -16.66
N CYS A 63 -5.85 -9.01 -15.35
CA CYS A 63 -4.72 -9.02 -14.42
C CYS A 63 -3.70 -10.11 -14.77
N GLU A 64 -4.14 -11.32 -15.12
CA GLU A 64 -3.22 -12.38 -15.56
C GLU A 64 -2.38 -11.96 -16.77
N LYS A 65 -3.00 -11.32 -17.77
CA LYS A 65 -2.26 -10.78 -18.93
C LYS A 65 -1.29 -9.65 -18.55
N LEU A 66 -1.64 -8.85 -17.54
CA LEU A 66 -0.74 -7.80 -17.04
C LEU A 66 0.48 -8.41 -16.34
N PHE A 67 0.32 -9.53 -15.62
CA PHE A 67 1.43 -10.22 -14.96
C PHE A 67 2.36 -10.97 -15.92
N ASP A 68 1.84 -11.41 -17.07
CA ASP A 68 2.63 -12.00 -18.16
C ASP A 68 3.43 -10.95 -18.95
N SER A 69 3.20 -9.66 -18.71
CA SER A 69 3.92 -8.57 -19.38
C SER A 69 5.34 -8.41 -18.85
N ALA A 70 6.26 -8.04 -19.74
CA ALA A 70 7.61 -7.64 -19.35
C ALA A 70 7.68 -6.19 -18.85
N ASP A 71 6.60 -5.42 -19.01
CA ASP A 71 6.50 -4.05 -18.54
C ASP A 71 6.17 -4.02 -17.04
N ILE A 72 7.06 -3.41 -16.25
CA ILE A 72 6.90 -3.27 -14.81
C ILE A 72 5.67 -2.43 -14.45
N ASP A 73 5.29 -1.45 -15.26
CA ASP A 73 4.14 -0.60 -14.98
C ASP A 73 2.83 -1.38 -15.16
N GLU A 74 2.77 -2.28 -16.15
CA GLU A 74 1.65 -3.20 -16.32
C GLU A 74 1.56 -4.19 -15.17
N TRP A 75 2.70 -4.76 -14.74
CA TRP A 75 2.77 -5.65 -13.60
C TRP A 75 2.28 -4.97 -12.30
N LEU A 76 2.75 -3.74 -12.04
CA LEU A 76 2.32 -2.93 -10.89
C LEU A 76 0.83 -2.58 -10.96
N LEU A 77 0.31 -2.29 -12.16
CA LEU A 77 -1.11 -2.05 -12.36
C LEU A 77 -1.91 -3.31 -11.98
N GLY A 78 -1.51 -4.49 -12.44
CA GLY A 78 -2.16 -5.75 -12.08
C GLY A 78 -2.26 -5.95 -10.56
N LEU A 79 -1.17 -5.68 -9.84
CA LEU A 79 -1.16 -5.77 -8.37
C LEU A 79 -2.14 -4.79 -7.72
N ARG A 80 -2.17 -3.54 -8.17
CA ARG A 80 -3.09 -2.51 -7.65
C ARG A 80 -4.54 -2.91 -7.90
N ILE A 81 -4.84 -3.42 -9.10
CA ILE A 81 -6.20 -3.83 -9.45
C ILE A 81 -6.66 -5.04 -8.63
N LEU A 82 -5.83 -6.08 -8.47
CA LEU A 82 -6.16 -7.20 -7.57
C LEU A 82 -6.37 -6.73 -6.12
N SER A 83 -5.54 -5.80 -5.66
CA SER A 83 -5.62 -5.19 -4.33
C SER A 83 -6.95 -4.45 -4.11
N VAL A 84 -7.49 -3.82 -5.17
CA VAL A 84 -8.79 -3.14 -5.14
C VAL A 84 -9.96 -4.13 -5.16
N ILE A 85 -9.85 -5.24 -5.90
CA ILE A 85 -10.87 -6.30 -5.92
C ILE A 85 -11.06 -6.85 -4.50
N GLY A 86 -9.95 -7.17 -3.81
CA GLY A 86 -9.94 -7.49 -2.38
C GLY A 86 -10.75 -8.73 -1.98
N THR A 87 -11.16 -9.56 -2.94
CA THR A 87 -11.81 -10.85 -2.69
C THR A 87 -10.76 -11.89 -2.27
N GLU A 88 -11.18 -12.93 -1.57
CA GLU A 88 -10.28 -14.02 -1.16
C GLU A 88 -9.46 -14.59 -2.35
N PRO A 89 -10.05 -14.90 -3.53
CA PRO A 89 -9.27 -15.34 -4.69
C PRO A 89 -8.24 -14.31 -5.18
N ALA A 90 -8.57 -13.01 -5.16
CA ALA A 90 -7.64 -11.96 -5.58
C ALA A 90 -6.48 -11.83 -4.59
N MET A 91 -6.76 -11.96 -3.29
CA MET A 91 -5.74 -11.93 -2.25
C MET A 91 -4.83 -13.16 -2.30
N ASP A 92 -5.36 -14.35 -2.50
CA ASP A 92 -4.57 -15.57 -2.70
C ASP A 92 -3.66 -15.45 -3.93
N ARG A 93 -4.18 -14.87 -5.02
CA ARG A 93 -3.38 -14.61 -6.21
C ARG A 93 -2.26 -13.61 -5.94
N LEU A 94 -2.52 -12.54 -5.18
CA LEU A 94 -1.48 -11.59 -4.74
C LEU A 94 -0.39 -12.28 -3.90
N VAL A 95 -0.75 -13.23 -3.02
CA VAL A 95 0.24 -14.04 -2.27
C VAL A 95 1.12 -14.81 -3.23
N GLN A 96 0.52 -15.48 -4.22
CA GLN A 96 1.27 -16.28 -5.18
C GLN A 96 2.24 -15.42 -6.00
N ILE A 97 1.78 -14.27 -6.50
CA ILE A 97 2.62 -13.33 -7.25
C ILE A 97 3.77 -12.80 -6.37
N TYR A 98 3.48 -12.51 -5.10
CA TYR A 98 4.53 -12.18 -4.13
C TYR A 98 5.55 -13.32 -4.00
N THR A 99 5.13 -14.58 -3.84
CA THR A 99 6.07 -15.70 -3.65
C THR A 99 6.93 -15.98 -4.88
N ASP A 100 6.38 -15.76 -6.07
CA ASP A 100 7.05 -16.02 -7.35
C ASP A 100 8.02 -14.89 -7.75
N ALA A 101 7.85 -13.70 -7.15
CA ALA A 101 8.67 -12.53 -7.44
C ALA A 101 10.08 -12.60 -6.81
N ASP A 102 11.03 -11.91 -7.45
CA ASP A 102 12.35 -11.68 -6.87
C ASP A 102 12.30 -10.77 -5.62
N VAL A 103 13.45 -10.49 -5.02
CA VAL A 103 13.50 -9.68 -3.78
C VAL A 103 12.97 -8.26 -4.00
N HIS A 104 13.19 -7.66 -5.17
CA HIS A 104 12.74 -6.31 -5.47
C HIS A 104 11.23 -6.28 -5.72
N GLY A 105 10.72 -7.20 -6.55
CA GLY A 105 9.30 -7.38 -6.81
C GLY A 105 8.52 -7.69 -5.54
N ARG A 106 9.05 -8.53 -4.64
CA ARG A 106 8.43 -8.79 -3.34
C ARG A 106 8.25 -7.54 -2.50
N LYS A 107 9.24 -6.63 -2.50
CA LYS A 107 9.12 -5.36 -1.77
C LYS A 107 8.02 -4.48 -2.35
N LEU A 108 7.94 -4.36 -3.68
CA LEU A 108 6.90 -3.60 -4.36
C LEU A 108 5.50 -4.19 -4.13
N ALA A 109 5.38 -5.52 -4.25
CA ALA A 109 4.14 -6.23 -3.97
C ALA A 109 3.70 -6.07 -2.51
N LEU A 110 4.62 -6.13 -1.55
CA LEU A 110 4.31 -5.91 -0.14
C LEU A 110 3.66 -4.54 0.10
N ASP A 111 4.22 -3.46 -0.46
CA ASP A 111 3.67 -2.11 -0.29
C ASP A 111 2.26 -1.99 -0.88
N ILE A 112 2.02 -2.58 -2.06
CA ILE A 112 0.71 -2.55 -2.70
C ILE A 112 -0.31 -3.37 -1.90
N ILE A 113 0.06 -4.58 -1.48
CA ILE A 113 -0.79 -5.44 -0.64
C ILE A 113 -1.10 -4.71 0.67
N ALA A 114 -0.10 -4.12 1.33
CA ALA A 114 -0.24 -3.40 2.59
C ALA A 114 -1.24 -2.23 2.52
N SER A 115 -1.48 -1.66 1.34
CA SER A 115 -2.45 -0.58 1.13
C SER A 115 -3.92 -1.04 1.11
N SER A 116 -4.19 -2.34 1.02
CA SER A 116 -5.55 -2.92 1.02
C SER A 116 -5.79 -4.01 2.06
N VAL A 117 -4.79 -4.40 2.86
CA VAL A 117 -4.93 -5.46 3.86
C VAL A 117 -6.12 -5.21 4.78
N SER A 118 -7.05 -6.17 4.76
CA SER A 118 -8.15 -6.30 5.70
C SER A 118 -7.77 -7.20 6.89
N ALA A 119 -8.63 -7.25 7.91
CA ALA A 119 -8.41 -8.08 9.09
C ALA A 119 -8.30 -9.58 8.75
N ASP A 120 -9.09 -10.05 7.78
CA ASP A 120 -9.11 -11.46 7.36
C ASP A 120 -7.78 -11.87 6.71
N PHE A 121 -7.06 -10.92 6.10
CA PHE A 121 -5.78 -11.14 5.47
C PHE A 121 -4.56 -10.83 6.37
N ALA A 122 -4.78 -10.46 7.64
CA ALA A 122 -3.70 -10.08 8.55
C ALA A 122 -2.70 -11.24 8.79
N GLN A 123 -3.18 -12.48 8.86
CA GLN A 123 -2.33 -13.63 9.12
C GLN A 123 -1.38 -13.96 7.96
N PRO A 124 -1.83 -14.11 6.69
CA PRO A 124 -0.94 -14.21 5.53
C PRO A 124 0.04 -13.04 5.43
N PHE A 125 -0.45 -11.81 5.60
CA PHE A 125 0.39 -10.62 5.56
C PHE A 125 1.49 -10.63 6.65
N SER A 126 1.19 -11.16 7.84
CA SER A 126 2.16 -11.30 8.92
C SER A 126 3.36 -12.20 8.58
N ILE A 127 3.22 -13.09 7.59
CA ILE A 127 4.29 -13.97 7.12
C ILE A 127 5.17 -13.18 6.15
N MET A 128 4.58 -12.50 5.17
CA MET A 128 5.29 -11.68 4.18
C MET A 128 6.15 -10.60 4.86
N VAL A 129 5.56 -9.86 5.78
CA VAL A 129 6.23 -8.73 6.43
C VAL A 129 7.47 -9.17 7.23
N ARG A 130 7.55 -10.44 7.68
CA ARG A 130 8.71 -10.96 8.43
C ARG A 130 10.01 -10.92 7.64
N GLU A 131 9.93 -11.00 6.32
CA GLU A 131 11.09 -10.95 5.43
C GLU A 131 11.76 -9.57 5.45
N PHE A 132 11.00 -8.51 5.72
CA PHE A 132 11.46 -7.13 5.62
C PHE A 132 11.84 -6.48 6.96
N ILE A 133 11.58 -7.15 8.08
CA ILE A 133 11.86 -6.66 9.44
C ILE A 133 13.38 -6.46 9.70
N GLY A 134 14.25 -7.04 8.87
CA GLY A 134 15.70 -6.78 8.92
C GLY A 134 16.12 -5.42 8.35
N SER A 135 15.19 -4.68 7.73
CA SER A 135 15.47 -3.35 7.16
C SER A 135 15.63 -2.31 8.27
N GLU A 136 16.53 -1.35 8.11
CA GLU A 136 16.69 -0.25 9.10
C GLU A 136 15.45 0.66 9.14
N SER A 137 14.75 0.80 8.01
CA SER A 137 13.54 1.62 7.88
C SER A 137 12.56 1.04 6.87
N ILE A 138 11.26 1.20 7.14
CA ILE A 138 10.15 0.90 6.24
C ILE A 138 9.24 2.13 6.15
N ASP A 139 8.91 2.55 4.94
CA ASP A 139 7.87 3.56 4.70
C ASP A 139 6.51 2.87 4.68
N VAL A 140 5.60 3.31 5.54
CA VAL A 140 4.24 2.77 5.67
C VAL A 140 3.18 3.83 5.38
N SER A 141 3.55 4.92 4.71
CA SER A 141 2.66 6.06 4.44
C SER A 141 1.35 5.65 3.76
N THR A 142 1.42 4.65 2.87
CA THR A 142 0.29 4.14 2.09
C THR A 142 -0.38 2.91 2.73
N TRP A 143 0.11 2.42 3.86
CA TRP A 143 -0.37 1.18 4.45
C TRP A 143 -1.66 1.39 5.24
N THR A 144 -2.53 0.37 5.24
CA THR A 144 -3.71 0.34 6.12
C THR A 144 -3.30 0.28 7.59
N SER A 145 -4.21 0.69 8.47
CA SER A 145 -4.04 0.52 9.92
C SER A 145 -3.84 -0.95 10.31
N VAL A 146 -4.48 -1.88 9.60
CA VAL A 146 -4.35 -3.33 9.82
C VAL A 146 -2.94 -3.81 9.46
N ALA A 147 -2.41 -3.40 8.31
CA ALA A 147 -1.06 -3.76 7.90
C ALA A 147 -0.01 -3.23 8.91
N ILE A 148 -0.16 -1.98 9.35
CA ILE A 148 0.74 -1.37 10.33
C ILE A 148 0.66 -2.08 11.70
N ALA A 149 -0.55 -2.36 12.19
CA ALA A 149 -0.73 -3.11 13.42
C ALA A 149 -0.10 -4.51 13.33
N THR A 150 -0.26 -5.17 12.18
CA THR A 150 0.34 -6.48 11.91
C THR A 150 1.87 -6.40 11.97
N LEU A 151 2.49 -5.45 11.25
CA LEU A 151 3.94 -5.21 11.31
C LEU A 151 4.42 -5.02 12.76
N TYR A 152 3.74 -4.14 13.50
CA TYR A 152 4.08 -3.86 14.90
C TYR A 152 4.02 -5.12 15.76
N HIS A 153 2.98 -5.95 15.62
CA HIS A 153 2.88 -7.22 16.34
C HIS A 153 4.01 -8.19 15.99
N VAL A 154 4.41 -8.27 14.72
CA VAL A 154 5.52 -9.13 14.31
C VAL A 154 6.84 -8.61 14.90
N CYS A 155 7.12 -7.30 14.84
CA CYS A 155 8.31 -6.70 15.44
C CYS A 155 8.38 -6.95 16.95
N LYS A 156 7.27 -6.72 17.68
CA LYS A 156 7.19 -6.96 19.12
C LYS A 156 7.50 -8.42 19.49
N ARG A 157 6.95 -9.38 18.73
CA ARG A 157 7.23 -10.83 18.94
C ARG A 157 8.69 -11.19 18.70
N LYS A 158 9.38 -10.47 17.81
CA LYS A 158 10.82 -10.63 17.55
C LYS A 158 11.71 -9.80 18.49
N GLY A 159 11.13 -9.08 19.45
CA GLY A 159 11.89 -8.22 20.37
C GLY A 159 12.50 -6.98 19.72
N ILE A 160 11.93 -6.53 18.59
CA ILE A 160 12.41 -5.36 17.85
C ILE A 160 11.63 -4.13 18.30
N ASN A 161 12.36 -3.07 18.65
CA ASN A 161 11.75 -1.79 19.00
C ASN A 161 11.27 -1.09 17.73
N VAL A 162 10.08 -0.49 17.78
CA VAL A 162 9.48 0.21 16.63
C VAL A 162 9.40 1.70 16.96
N GLU A 163 10.06 2.51 16.14
CA GLU A 163 10.03 3.97 16.24
C GLU A 163 9.21 4.53 15.08
N PHE A 164 8.11 5.21 15.39
CA PHE A 164 7.31 5.89 14.39
C PHE A 164 7.87 7.30 14.15
N LEU A 165 8.18 7.60 12.89
CA LEU A 165 8.66 8.89 12.42
C LEU A 165 7.62 9.48 11.46
N GLY A 166 7.32 10.78 11.58
CA GLY A 166 6.35 11.47 10.73
C GLY A 166 5.15 12.01 11.50
N ASP A 167 3.93 11.79 10.99
CA ASP A 167 2.69 12.41 11.50
C ASP A 167 2.53 12.22 13.03
N PRO A 168 2.66 13.30 13.84
CA PRO A 168 2.60 13.22 15.30
C PRO A 168 1.21 12.86 15.83
N ASN A 169 0.17 12.94 14.98
CA ASN A 169 -1.20 12.59 15.33
C ASN A 169 -1.54 11.14 15.01
N PHE A 170 -0.67 10.43 14.28
CA PHE A 170 -0.90 9.02 13.98
C PHE A 170 -0.67 8.19 15.24
N ARG A 171 -1.79 7.83 15.87
CA ARG A 171 -1.84 6.74 16.84
C ARG A 171 -2.48 5.59 16.09
N PRO A 172 -1.76 4.50 15.75
CA PRO A 172 -2.45 3.33 15.25
C PRO A 172 -3.50 2.98 16.31
N SER A 173 -4.78 3.00 15.92
CA SER A 173 -5.88 2.58 16.78
C SER A 173 -5.79 1.07 16.92
N ILE A 174 -4.74 0.60 17.59
CA ILE A 174 -4.62 -0.76 18.07
C ILE A 174 -5.61 -0.77 19.23
N THR A 175 -6.84 -1.18 18.96
CA THR A 175 -7.84 -1.41 20.00
C THR A 175 -7.19 -2.30 21.07
N GLY A 176 -6.80 -1.69 22.20
CA GLY A 176 -6.27 -2.38 23.37
C GLY A 176 -4.87 -2.02 23.89
N PHE A 177 -4.06 -1.13 23.28
CA PHE A 177 -2.70 -0.89 23.82
C PHE A 177 -2.19 0.56 23.74
N GLU A 178 -1.61 1.05 24.84
CA GLU A 178 -0.92 2.34 24.90
C GLU A 178 0.37 2.31 24.07
N VAL A 179 0.43 3.18 23.05
CA VAL A 179 1.69 3.54 22.41
C VAL A 179 2.47 4.40 23.40
N SER A 180 3.66 3.94 23.80
CA SER A 180 4.61 4.73 24.57
C SER A 180 5.10 5.87 23.68
N SER A 181 4.34 6.97 23.62
CA SER A 181 4.82 8.21 23.07
C SER A 181 5.91 8.71 24.01
N THR A 182 7.17 8.58 23.60
CA THR A 182 8.26 9.35 24.19
C THR A 182 7.90 10.80 23.94
N LYS A 183 7.32 11.45 24.96
CA LYS A 183 7.15 12.89 25.00
C LYS A 183 8.54 13.51 24.95
N GLU A 184 9.03 13.86 23.77
CA GLU A 184 10.03 14.90 23.69
C GLU A 184 9.38 16.19 24.20
N GLN A 185 9.81 16.57 25.41
CA GLN A 185 9.62 17.91 25.94
C GLN A 185 10.35 18.89 25.02
N SER A 186 9.64 19.45 24.04
CA SER A 186 10.03 20.70 23.40
C SER A 186 9.03 21.76 23.84
N THR A 187 9.44 22.51 24.86
CA THR A 187 8.81 23.75 25.28
C THR A 187 8.78 24.74 24.12
N ASP A 188 7.56 25.05 23.69
CA ASP A 188 7.06 26.40 23.44
C ASP A 188 8.04 27.41 22.83
N ARG A 189 7.88 27.69 21.52
CA ARG A 189 7.60 29.06 21.03
C ARG A 189 7.43 29.13 19.50
N LEU A 190 6.25 29.67 19.13
CA LEU A 190 6.01 30.63 18.05
C LEU A 190 5.79 30.11 16.61
N LYS A 191 4.48 30.06 16.27
CA LYS A 191 3.79 30.86 15.24
C LYS A 191 4.17 30.72 13.75
N LYS A 192 3.08 30.57 12.97
CA LYS A 192 2.81 31.02 11.59
C LYS A 192 3.07 30.03 10.43
N THR A 193 1.96 29.45 10.01
CA THR A 193 1.41 29.41 8.64
C THR A 193 2.25 29.91 7.46
N ARG A 194 2.13 29.14 6.36
CA ARG A 194 2.12 29.49 4.91
C ARG A 194 3.46 29.64 4.16
N LEU A 195 3.61 28.72 3.19
CA LEU A 195 3.81 28.92 1.75
C LEU A 195 5.06 29.69 1.22
N VAL A 196 5.70 29.00 0.27
CA VAL A 196 6.25 29.50 -1.03
C VAL A 196 7.76 29.75 -1.17
N ALA A 197 8.28 29.04 -2.18
CA ALA A 197 9.33 29.32 -3.16
C ALA A 197 10.83 29.37 -2.77
N ILE A 198 11.56 28.40 -3.35
CA ILE A 198 12.56 28.57 -4.42
C ILE A 198 13.44 29.84 -4.32
N SER A 199 14.76 29.66 -4.13
CA SER A 199 15.76 30.01 -5.16
C SER A 199 17.18 29.57 -4.79
N LYS A 200 17.93 29.29 -5.86
CA LYS A 200 19.27 28.75 -6.05
C LYS A 200 20.44 29.63 -5.58
N GLU A 201 21.63 28.99 -5.53
CA GLU A 201 22.98 29.43 -5.96
C GLU A 201 23.51 30.77 -5.40
N ASN A 202 24.73 30.92 -4.87
CA ASN A 202 26.04 30.27 -5.09
C ASN A 202 26.83 30.13 -3.78
#